data_AF-A0A258CQW8-F1
#
_entry.id   AF-A0A258CQW8-F1
#
_cell.length_a   1.000
_cell.length_b   1.000
_cell.length_c   1.000
_cell.angle_alpha   90.00
_cell.angle_beta   90.00
_cell.angle_gamma   90.00
#
_symmetry.space_group_name_H-M   'P 1'
#
loop_
_entity.id
_entity.type
_entity.pdbx_description
1 polymer ?
#
loop_
_entity_poly.entity_id
_entity_poly.type
_entity_poly.pdbx_seq_one_letter_code
_entity_poly.pdbx_strand_id
1 'polypeptide(L)'
;MLIERLLPALATRIAERLNGLIQVGADTEAVRDLLRSYLMLGDPARFDRAAILKTAREETQLAFPVDRTKAAELFGHVERMASLLPRPMILDPRLVDYVRSRLTRTPRTEQVYARLLREAAQNPRLRPVNLSSVVGPGALQIASARSSEAVSIIPSAFTREGFYEFVLPRLPVLIREELGVDWVTGGDQPGDSVVQGIAREVMDRYVADYTRAWQAAIANVSLVPFTDMQRGLAAVQALAAANSPLDRLVGVVRTNTELPLPGEQAAAAAGAATPGPVAAVGGGLIAAAASSAANAGVAAALGDAPWPGIAIGAPFRPLVELVAPTGGAQPGMARVRELFGGVYGAISNVANAPDPRQAAYQLVVRRKDQGSTDAFAQLRA
;
A
#
# COMPACT_ATOMS: atom_id res chain seq x y z
N MET A 1 23.61 -31.68 35.66
CA MET A 1 23.15 -30.53 36.48
C MET A 1 22.66 -29.32 35.67
N LEU A 2 23.44 -28.68 34.77
CA LEU A 2 22.93 -27.50 34.03
C LEU A 2 21.71 -27.84 33.16
N ILE A 3 21.79 -28.89 32.34
CA ILE A 3 20.65 -29.32 31.48
C ILE A 3 19.45 -29.75 32.33
N GLU A 4 19.69 -30.58 33.34
CA GLU A 4 18.64 -31.18 34.20
C GLU A 4 17.83 -30.14 34.99
N ARG A 5 18.37 -28.93 35.20
CA ARG A 5 17.69 -27.87 35.96
C ARG A 5 17.26 -26.69 35.10
N LEU A 6 18.12 -26.22 34.19
CA LEU A 6 17.82 -25.02 33.40
C LEU A 6 16.88 -25.30 32.23
N LEU A 7 16.95 -26.48 31.61
CA LEU A 7 16.11 -26.80 30.45
C LEU A 7 14.63 -26.91 30.87
N PRO A 8 14.27 -27.65 31.94
CA PRO A 8 12.89 -27.66 32.45
C PRO A 8 12.42 -26.28 32.94
N ALA A 9 13.30 -25.49 33.55
CA ALA A 9 12.96 -24.15 34.01
C ALA A 9 12.67 -23.18 32.85
N LEU A 10 13.45 -23.23 31.77
CA LEU A 10 13.22 -22.45 30.56
C LEU A 10 11.89 -22.85 29.89
N ALA A 11 11.64 -24.15 29.75
CA ALA A 11 10.39 -24.65 29.20
C ALA A 11 9.17 -24.21 30.03
N THR A 12 9.28 -24.27 31.36
CA THR A 12 8.21 -23.84 32.29
C THR A 12 7.93 -22.34 32.13
N ARG A 13 8.97 -21.51 32.05
CA ARG A 13 8.80 -20.07 31.81
C ARG A 13 8.10 -19.76 30.50
N ILE A 14 8.55 -20.40 29.42
CA ILE A 14 7.94 -20.24 28.10
C ILE A 14 6.46 -20.67 28.16
N ALA A 15 6.16 -21.78 28.84
CA ALA A 15 4.79 -22.27 29.04
C ALA A 15 3.90 -21.30 29.83
N GLU A 16 4.42 -20.72 30.92
CA GLU A 16 3.72 -19.70 31.72
C GLU A 16 3.45 -18.44 30.90
N ARG A 17 4.45 -17.96 30.14
CA ARG A 17 4.30 -16.81 29.26
C ARG A 17 3.30 -17.07 28.14
N LEU A 18 3.29 -18.27 27.54
CA LEU A 18 2.27 -18.67 26.56
C LEU A 18 0.86 -18.58 27.15
N ASN A 19 0.65 -19.13 28.34
CA ASN A 19 -0.64 -19.03 29.03
C ASN A 19 -1.04 -17.58 29.29
N GLY A 20 -0.11 -16.75 29.77
CA GLY A 20 -0.34 -15.33 30.00
C GLY A 20 -0.77 -14.58 28.73
N LEU A 21 -0.04 -14.77 27.62
CA LEU A 21 -0.36 -14.15 26.33
C LEU A 21 -1.74 -14.54 25.79
N ILE A 22 -2.13 -15.81 25.94
CA ILE A 22 -3.45 -16.29 25.51
C ILE A 22 -4.58 -15.72 26.37
N GLN A 23 -4.36 -15.57 27.68
CA GLN A 23 -5.35 -15.02 28.60
C GLN A 23 -5.64 -13.53 28.33
N VAL A 24 -4.61 -12.74 28.01
CA VAL A 24 -4.77 -11.31 27.72
C VAL A 24 -5.16 -11.02 26.28
N GLY A 25 -5.28 -12.05 25.42
CA GLY A 25 -5.63 -11.89 24.01
C GLY A 25 -4.54 -11.18 23.21
N ALA A 26 -3.27 -11.49 23.50
CA ALA A 26 -2.11 -10.92 22.81
C ALA A 26 -2.09 -11.26 21.30
N ASP A 27 -1.20 -10.57 20.57
CA ASP A 27 -0.99 -10.79 19.15
C ASP A 27 -0.72 -12.28 18.84
N THR A 28 -1.40 -12.80 17.82
CA THR A 28 -1.29 -14.19 17.37
C THR A 28 0.13 -14.53 16.92
N GLU A 29 0.84 -13.56 16.33
CA GLU A 29 2.24 -13.71 15.94
C GLU A 29 3.15 -13.93 17.15
N ALA A 30 2.99 -13.14 18.22
CA ALA A 30 3.76 -13.29 19.44
C ALA A 30 3.49 -14.64 20.15
N VAL A 31 2.23 -15.10 20.17
CA VAL A 31 1.86 -16.42 20.70
C VAL A 31 2.47 -17.54 19.85
N ARG A 32 2.44 -17.40 18.52
CA ARG A 32 2.97 -18.38 17.56
C ARG A 32 4.49 -18.51 17.67
N ASP A 33 5.21 -17.40 17.70
CA ASP A 33 6.68 -17.39 17.81
C ASP A 33 7.14 -18.03 19.12
N LEU A 34 6.46 -17.74 20.22
CA LEU A 34 6.78 -18.34 21.51
C LEU A 34 6.45 -19.85 21.54
N LEU A 35 5.35 -20.28 20.90
CA LEU A 35 5.02 -21.71 20.76
C LEU A 35 6.06 -22.44 19.90
N ARG A 36 6.57 -21.81 18.84
CA ARG A 36 7.65 -22.37 18.01
C ARG A 36 8.88 -22.68 18.87
N SER A 37 9.33 -21.71 19.67
CA SER A 37 10.45 -21.89 20.59
C SER A 37 10.17 -22.97 21.64
N TYR A 38 8.93 -23.07 22.14
CA TYR A 38 8.54 -24.14 23.07
C TYR A 38 8.68 -25.53 22.43
N LEU A 39 8.17 -25.70 21.21
CA LEU A 39 8.20 -26.98 20.50
C LEU A 39 9.63 -27.40 20.09
N MET A 40 10.50 -26.44 19.74
CA MET A 40 11.92 -26.68 19.45
C MET A 40 12.69 -27.30 20.63
N LEU A 41 12.22 -27.11 21.87
CA LEU A 41 12.82 -27.73 23.05
C LEU A 41 12.51 -29.24 23.14
N GLY A 42 11.40 -29.69 22.55
CA GLY A 42 10.96 -31.08 22.56
C GLY A 42 11.25 -31.88 21.29
N ASP A 43 11.50 -31.20 20.16
CA ASP A 43 11.76 -31.83 18.86
C ASP A 43 13.20 -31.57 18.37
N PRO A 44 14.11 -32.57 18.48
CA PRO A 44 15.48 -32.45 17.98
C PRO A 44 15.59 -32.15 16.49
N ALA A 45 14.62 -32.58 15.66
CA ALA A 45 14.66 -32.37 14.22
C ALA A 45 14.35 -30.91 13.83
N ARG A 46 13.72 -30.15 14.72
CA ARG A 46 13.33 -28.75 14.51
C ARG A 46 14.17 -27.77 15.34
N PHE A 47 15.17 -28.26 16.06
CA PHE A 47 15.96 -27.44 16.98
C PHE A 47 16.82 -26.40 16.25
N ASP A 48 16.57 -25.12 16.55
CA ASP A 48 17.41 -23.99 16.15
C ASP A 48 18.02 -23.32 17.39
N ARG A 49 19.35 -23.43 17.54
CA ARG A 49 20.08 -22.86 18.67
C ARG A 49 19.95 -21.34 18.73
N ALA A 50 19.98 -20.64 17.60
CA ALA A 50 19.90 -19.18 17.57
C ALA A 50 18.52 -18.70 18.00
N ALA A 51 17.46 -19.38 17.55
CA ALA A 51 16.08 -19.08 17.95
C ALA A 51 15.89 -19.26 19.47
N ILE A 52 16.34 -20.39 20.03
CA ILE A 52 16.25 -20.66 21.48
C ILE A 52 17.03 -19.63 22.29
N LEU A 53 18.23 -19.24 21.84
CA LEU A 53 19.02 -18.20 22.54
C LEU A 53 18.36 -16.83 22.47
N LYS A 54 17.72 -16.48 21.35
CA LYS A 54 16.93 -15.24 21.23
C LYS A 54 15.79 -15.24 22.26
N THR A 55 14.96 -16.28 22.26
CA THR A 55 13.85 -16.40 23.21
C THR A 55 14.33 -16.40 24.65
N ALA A 56 15.38 -17.15 24.97
CA ALA A 56 15.95 -17.18 26.32
C ALA A 56 16.48 -15.82 26.78
N ARG A 57 17.02 -15.01 25.87
CA ARG A 57 17.47 -13.65 26.18
C ARG A 57 16.29 -12.77 26.56
N GLU A 58 15.20 -12.84 25.82
CA GLU A 58 13.96 -12.12 26.13
C GLU A 58 13.39 -12.55 27.49
N GLU A 59 13.30 -13.86 27.74
CA GLU A 59 12.83 -14.41 29.03
C GLU A 59 13.69 -13.94 30.20
N THR A 60 15.01 -13.87 30.00
CA THR A 60 15.96 -13.46 31.04
C THR A 60 15.86 -11.96 31.33
N GLN A 61 15.60 -11.14 30.32
CA GLN A 61 15.36 -9.70 30.48
C GLN A 61 14.02 -9.43 31.18
N LEU A 62 12.98 -10.18 30.84
CA LEU A 62 11.67 -10.09 31.50
C LEU A 62 11.74 -10.53 32.96
N ALA A 63 12.59 -11.51 33.27
CA ALA A 63 12.83 -11.98 34.63
C ALA A 63 13.55 -10.98 35.53
N PHE A 64 14.49 -10.22 34.96
CA PHE A 64 15.33 -9.26 35.68
C PHE A 64 15.30 -7.90 34.97
N PRO A 65 14.16 -7.19 35.00
CA PRO A 65 13.99 -5.94 34.24
C PRO A 65 14.92 -4.82 34.72
N VAL A 66 15.33 -4.85 35.99
CA VAL A 66 16.18 -3.82 36.62
C VAL A 66 17.63 -4.30 36.79
N ASP A 67 17.84 -5.57 37.09
CA ASP A 67 19.16 -6.14 37.42
C ASP A 67 19.84 -6.76 36.19
N ARG A 68 20.48 -5.91 35.37
CA ARG A 68 21.14 -6.33 34.13
C ARG A 68 22.30 -7.30 34.35
N THR A 69 22.96 -7.22 35.51
CA THR A 69 24.09 -8.11 35.85
C THR A 69 23.60 -9.53 36.05
N LYS A 70 22.56 -9.74 36.87
CA LYS A 70 21.95 -11.07 37.05
C LYS A 70 21.34 -11.60 35.75
N ALA A 71 20.76 -10.72 34.93
CA ALA A 71 20.26 -11.10 33.62
C ALA A 71 21.39 -11.66 32.72
N ALA A 72 22.54 -10.98 32.67
CA ALA A 72 23.68 -11.42 31.88
C ALA A 72 24.29 -12.73 32.42
N GLU A 73 24.40 -12.88 33.73
CA GLU A 73 24.90 -14.11 34.38
C GLU A 73 24.01 -15.31 34.06
N LEU A 74 22.69 -15.20 34.28
CA LEU A 74 21.74 -16.27 33.95
C LEU A 74 21.77 -16.60 32.46
N PHE A 75 21.82 -15.60 31.59
CA PHE A 75 21.90 -15.81 30.16
C PHE A 75 23.17 -16.59 29.77
N GLY A 76 24.32 -16.29 30.38
CA GLY A 76 25.56 -17.05 30.17
C GLY A 76 25.44 -18.53 30.59
N HIS A 77 24.63 -18.85 31.61
CA HIS A 77 24.31 -20.24 31.94
C HIS A 77 23.41 -20.89 30.88
N VAL A 78 22.47 -20.15 30.30
CA VAL A 78 21.62 -20.65 29.20
C VAL A 78 22.43 -20.90 27.93
N GLU A 79 23.43 -20.07 27.61
CA GLU A 79 24.32 -20.29 26.47
C GLU A 79 25.11 -21.60 26.58
N ARG A 80 25.62 -21.90 27.79
CA ARG A 80 26.29 -23.17 28.11
C ARG A 80 25.35 -24.37 28.12
N MET A 81 24.08 -24.18 28.49
CA MET A 81 23.07 -25.23 28.37
C MET A 81 22.74 -25.50 26.89
N ALA A 82 22.57 -24.44 26.09
CA ALA A 82 22.20 -24.54 24.69
C ALA A 82 23.29 -25.18 23.81
N SER A 83 24.56 -25.19 24.24
CA SER A 83 25.62 -25.95 23.56
C SER A 83 25.54 -27.46 23.80
N LEU A 84 24.67 -27.93 24.70
CA LEU A 84 24.48 -29.34 25.04
C LEU A 84 23.15 -29.91 24.49
N LEU A 85 22.43 -29.12 23.68
CA LEU A 85 21.19 -29.46 22.99
C LEU A 85 21.48 -29.82 21.51
N PRO A 86 20.60 -30.57 20.82
CA PRO A 86 19.28 -31.03 21.26
C PRO A 86 19.33 -32.26 22.19
N ARG A 87 18.37 -32.32 23.11
CA ARG A 87 18.09 -33.49 23.98
C ARG A 87 16.58 -33.73 23.96
N PRO A 88 16.10 -34.99 23.88
CA PRO A 88 14.66 -35.25 23.94
C PRO A 88 14.09 -34.73 25.25
N MET A 89 13.06 -33.90 25.16
CA MET A 89 12.30 -33.39 26.30
C MET A 89 10.81 -33.65 26.07
N ILE A 90 10.12 -34.11 27.10
CA ILE A 90 8.67 -34.25 27.06
C ILE A 90 8.06 -32.88 27.37
N LEU A 91 7.35 -32.32 26.38
CA LEU A 91 6.56 -31.09 26.53
C LEU A 91 5.16 -31.42 27.03
N ASP A 92 4.41 -30.43 27.53
CA ASP A 92 3.02 -30.62 27.93
C ASP A 92 2.11 -30.67 26.68
N PRO A 93 1.56 -31.84 26.31
CA PRO A 93 0.71 -31.96 25.13
C PRO A 93 -0.58 -31.16 25.27
N ARG A 94 -1.12 -30.98 26.49
CA ARG A 94 -2.37 -30.22 26.70
C ARG A 94 -2.17 -28.74 26.43
N LEU A 95 -1.04 -28.18 26.85
CA LEU A 95 -0.68 -26.80 26.54
C LEU A 95 -0.52 -26.61 25.04
N VAL A 96 0.21 -27.52 24.38
CA VAL A 96 0.41 -27.48 22.93
C VAL A 96 -0.92 -27.52 22.19
N ASP A 97 -1.80 -28.48 22.51
CA ASP A 97 -3.11 -28.59 21.88
C ASP A 97 -3.99 -27.37 22.17
N TYR A 98 -3.97 -26.86 23.40
CA TYR A 98 -4.70 -25.66 23.78
C TYR A 98 -4.22 -24.45 22.98
N VAL A 99 -2.91 -24.18 22.94
CA VAL A 99 -2.36 -23.04 22.19
C VAL A 99 -2.65 -23.21 20.70
N ARG A 100 -2.47 -24.41 20.13
CA ARG A 100 -2.80 -24.71 18.74
C ARG A 100 -4.27 -24.43 18.44
N SER A 101 -5.20 -24.86 19.28
CA SER A 101 -6.65 -24.58 19.11
C SER A 101 -7.00 -23.09 19.13
N ARG A 102 -6.17 -22.26 19.78
CA ARG A 102 -6.32 -20.80 19.80
C ARG A 102 -5.73 -20.18 18.53
N LEU A 103 -4.64 -20.73 18.02
CA LEU A 103 -3.97 -20.30 16.78
C LEU A 103 -4.70 -20.75 15.51
N THR A 104 -5.43 -21.87 15.53
CA THR A 104 -6.15 -22.43 14.37
C THR A 104 -7.55 -21.82 14.17
N ARG A 105 -7.91 -20.77 14.92
CA ARG A 105 -9.12 -19.99 14.64
C ARG A 105 -8.93 -19.22 13.34
N THR A 106 -9.99 -19.15 12.51
CA THR A 106 -9.98 -18.33 11.29
C THR A 106 -9.49 -16.91 11.63
N PRO A 107 -8.38 -16.46 11.03
CA PRO A 107 -7.87 -15.13 11.31
C PRO A 107 -8.91 -14.11 10.86
N ARG A 108 -9.13 -13.09 11.68
CA ARG A 108 -10.09 -12.04 11.34
C ARG A 108 -9.53 -11.27 10.15
N THR A 109 -10.36 -11.03 9.14
CA THR A 109 -10.06 -10.18 7.98
C THR A 109 -9.45 -8.84 8.40
N GLU A 110 -9.92 -8.27 9.51
CA GLU A 110 -9.35 -7.07 10.15
C GLU A 110 -7.86 -7.20 10.51
N GLN A 111 -7.48 -8.32 11.11
CA GLN A 111 -6.12 -8.55 11.59
C GLN A 111 -5.15 -8.74 10.42
N VAL A 112 -5.54 -9.56 9.44
CA VAL A 112 -4.79 -9.78 8.20
C VAL A 112 -4.58 -8.44 7.49
N TYR A 113 -5.63 -7.64 7.35
CA TYR A 113 -5.58 -6.33 6.72
C TYR A 113 -4.70 -5.33 7.48
N ALA A 114 -4.88 -5.23 8.81
CA ALA A 114 -4.08 -4.32 9.64
C ALA A 114 -2.58 -4.68 9.60
N ARG A 115 -2.25 -5.97 9.63
CA ARG A 115 -0.86 -6.43 9.49
C ARG A 115 -0.31 -6.13 8.10
N LEU A 116 -1.08 -6.39 7.03
CA LEU A 116 -0.69 -6.08 5.67
C LEU A 116 -0.32 -4.60 5.49
N LEU A 117 -1.17 -3.68 5.97
CA LEU A 117 -0.89 -2.24 5.88
C LEU A 117 0.32 -1.81 6.71
N ARG A 118 0.48 -2.40 7.91
CA ARG A 118 1.62 -2.11 8.79
C ARG A 118 2.94 -2.56 8.17
N GLU A 119 3.00 -3.76 7.59
CA GLU A 119 4.18 -4.25 6.90
C GLU A 119 4.49 -3.41 5.65
N ALA A 120 3.46 -3.00 4.89
CA ALA A 120 3.63 -2.10 3.74
C ALA A 120 4.23 -0.74 4.16
N ALA A 121 3.78 -0.18 5.28
CA ALA A 121 4.27 1.08 5.82
C ALA A 121 5.73 1.00 6.32
N GLN A 122 6.16 -0.19 6.77
CA GLN A 122 7.53 -0.44 7.25
C GLN A 122 8.50 -0.82 6.12
N ASN A 123 7.99 -1.12 4.92
CA ASN A 123 8.82 -1.53 3.79
C ASN A 123 9.51 -0.33 3.14
N PRO A 124 10.86 -0.22 3.23
CA PRO A 124 11.59 0.95 2.72
C PRO A 124 11.65 1.03 1.19
N ARG A 125 11.27 -0.03 0.47
CA ARG A 125 11.22 -0.03 -1.00
C ARG A 125 9.99 0.70 -1.53
N LEU A 126 8.89 0.67 -0.79
CA LEU A 126 7.62 1.24 -1.24
C LEU A 126 7.57 2.73 -0.91
N ARG A 127 7.16 3.54 -1.88
CA ARG A 127 7.09 4.99 -1.69
C ARG A 127 5.65 5.48 -1.54
N PRO A 128 5.34 6.29 -0.52
CA PRO A 128 4.08 7.02 -0.49
C PRO A 128 4.07 8.08 -1.60
N VAL A 129 2.88 8.42 -2.09
CA VAL A 129 2.71 9.50 -3.08
C VAL A 129 2.31 10.77 -2.33
N ASN A 130 3.10 11.84 -2.48
CA ASN A 130 2.75 13.15 -1.96
C ASN A 130 2.21 14.02 -3.11
N LEU A 131 0.90 14.29 -3.13
CA LEU A 131 0.32 15.09 -4.20
C LEU A 131 0.82 16.55 -4.19
N SER A 132 1.25 17.07 -3.04
CA SER A 132 1.80 18.43 -2.96
C SER A 132 3.09 18.58 -3.76
N SER A 133 3.92 17.53 -3.82
CA SER A 133 5.14 17.55 -4.65
C SER A 133 4.84 17.38 -6.15
N VAL A 134 3.79 16.65 -6.49
CA VAL A 134 3.32 16.47 -7.88
C VAL A 134 2.78 17.78 -8.46
N VAL A 135 1.96 18.47 -7.66
CA VAL A 135 1.38 19.75 -8.05
C VAL A 135 2.47 20.84 -8.08
N GLY A 136 3.36 20.85 -7.09
CA GLY A 136 4.45 21.82 -6.96
C GLY A 136 3.98 23.22 -6.54
N PRO A 137 4.90 24.15 -6.29
CA PRO A 137 4.53 25.54 -5.99
C PRO A 137 3.92 26.20 -7.24
N GLY A 138 2.80 26.91 -7.09
CA GLY A 138 2.20 27.63 -8.22
C GLY A 138 0.70 27.84 -8.12
N ALA A 139 -0.03 27.44 -9.17
CA ALA A 139 -1.45 27.74 -9.33
C ALA A 139 -2.39 26.92 -8.43
N LEU A 140 -2.00 25.70 -8.08
CA LEU A 140 -2.82 24.79 -7.29
C LEU A 140 -2.22 24.60 -5.90
N GLN A 141 -3.09 24.41 -4.92
CA GLN A 141 -2.76 24.03 -3.56
C GLN A 141 -3.62 22.84 -3.15
N ILE A 142 -3.13 22.10 -2.16
CA ILE A 142 -3.92 21.07 -1.49
C ILE A 142 -4.34 21.64 -0.16
N ALA A 143 -5.65 21.74 0.07
CA ALA A 143 -6.17 22.16 1.35
C ALA A 143 -5.68 21.16 2.40
N SER A 144 -4.82 21.61 3.31
CA SER A 144 -4.60 20.86 4.54
C SER A 144 -5.88 21.03 5.35
N ALA A 145 -6.58 19.93 5.60
CA ALA A 145 -7.55 19.92 6.70
C ALA A 145 -6.78 20.45 7.90
N ARG A 146 -7.22 21.59 8.46
CA ARG A 146 -6.60 22.30 9.58
C ARG A 146 -6.02 21.28 10.56
N SER A 147 -4.70 21.07 10.53
CA SER A 147 -3.90 20.14 11.37
C SER A 147 -3.45 18.75 10.86
N SER A 148 -3.51 18.36 9.58
CA SER A 148 -2.72 17.16 9.18
C SER A 148 -2.25 17.14 7.72
N GLU A 149 -0.95 16.95 7.52
CA GLU A 149 -0.30 16.52 6.26
C GLU A 149 -0.88 15.20 5.70
N ALA A 150 -1.70 14.48 6.48
CA ALA A 150 -2.29 13.19 6.15
C ALA A 150 -3.24 13.20 4.94
N VAL A 151 -3.72 14.35 4.49
CA VAL A 151 -4.66 14.44 3.35
C VAL A 151 -3.93 14.48 2.00
N SER A 152 -2.69 14.99 1.95
CA SER A 152 -1.91 15.07 0.70
C SER A 152 -1.00 13.87 0.46
N ILE A 153 -0.78 13.05 1.49
CA ILE A 153 0.11 11.88 1.44
C ILE A 153 -0.73 10.62 1.34
N ILE A 154 -0.59 9.93 0.22
CA ILE A 154 -1.22 8.64 -0.02
C ILE A 154 -0.24 7.56 0.47
N PRO A 155 -0.64 6.71 1.43
CA PRO A 155 0.20 5.63 1.94
C PRO A 155 0.78 4.75 0.84
N SER A 156 2.00 4.27 1.03
CA SER A 156 2.72 3.42 0.08
C SER A 156 1.93 2.17 -0.33
N ALA A 157 1.12 1.62 0.59
CA ALA A 157 0.24 0.49 0.32
C ALA A 157 -0.83 0.78 -0.74
N PHE A 158 -1.25 2.04 -0.91
CA PHE A 158 -2.29 2.47 -1.84
C PHE A 158 -1.73 3.14 -3.11
N THR A 159 -0.54 2.72 -3.54
CA THR A 159 0.07 3.16 -4.80
C THR A 159 0.13 2.01 -5.78
N ARG A 160 0.41 2.28 -7.06
CA ARG A 160 0.61 1.24 -8.07
C ARG A 160 1.71 0.26 -7.65
N GLU A 161 2.84 0.79 -7.19
CA GLU A 161 3.98 0.00 -6.71
C GLU A 161 3.59 -0.84 -5.49
N GLY A 162 2.94 -0.25 -4.48
CA GLY A 162 2.47 -0.99 -3.31
C GLY A 162 1.47 -2.09 -3.65
N PHE A 163 0.57 -1.85 -4.60
CA PHE A 163 -0.39 -2.85 -5.04
C PHE A 163 0.28 -4.06 -5.71
N TYR A 164 1.11 -3.82 -6.75
CA TYR A 164 1.72 -4.90 -7.53
C TYR A 164 2.89 -5.58 -6.82
N GLU A 165 3.78 -4.81 -6.21
CA GLU A 165 5.04 -5.34 -5.70
C GLU A 165 4.94 -5.86 -4.26
N PHE A 166 3.89 -5.47 -3.54
CA PHE A 166 3.73 -5.85 -2.14
C PHE A 166 2.40 -6.53 -1.86
N VAL A 167 1.26 -5.84 -2.05
CA VAL A 167 -0.05 -6.34 -1.59
C VAL A 167 -0.41 -7.67 -2.24
N LEU A 168 -0.37 -7.75 -3.56
CA LEU A 168 -0.71 -8.98 -4.30
C LEU A 168 0.16 -10.20 -3.92
N PRO A 169 1.51 -10.11 -3.94
CA PRO A 169 2.34 -11.27 -3.58
C PRO A 169 2.33 -11.56 -2.06
N ARG A 170 2.20 -10.54 -1.20
CA ARG A 170 2.29 -10.72 0.26
C ARG A 170 1.02 -11.26 0.89
N LEU A 171 -0.16 -10.83 0.43
CA LEU A 171 -1.45 -11.20 1.01
C LEU A 171 -1.65 -12.72 1.19
N PRO A 172 -1.47 -13.58 0.16
CA PRO A 172 -1.66 -15.03 0.34
C PRO A 172 -0.61 -15.65 1.27
N VAL A 173 0.61 -15.09 1.34
CA VAL A 173 1.63 -15.55 2.29
C VAL A 173 1.24 -15.19 3.71
N LEU A 174 0.77 -13.95 3.94
CA LEU A 174 0.34 -13.48 5.25
C LEU A 174 -0.86 -14.28 5.75
N ILE A 175 -1.84 -14.57 4.89
CA ILE A 175 -2.99 -15.42 5.25
C ILE A 175 -2.54 -16.83 5.64
N ARG A 176 -1.60 -17.42 4.91
CA ARG A 176 -1.03 -18.74 5.25
C ARG A 176 -0.23 -18.72 6.55
N GLU A 177 0.54 -17.67 6.81
CA GLU A 177 1.18 -17.48 8.11
C GLU A 177 0.14 -17.40 9.23
N GLU A 178 -0.96 -16.69 9.01
CA GLU A 178 -2.03 -16.56 9.99
C GLU A 178 -2.80 -17.85 10.23
N LEU A 179 -3.14 -18.58 9.17
CA LEU A 179 -3.73 -19.93 9.24
C LEU A 179 -2.76 -20.98 9.77
N GLY A 180 -1.49 -20.63 9.95
CA GLY A 180 -0.52 -21.47 10.64
C GLY A 180 0.09 -22.57 9.77
N VAL A 181 0.51 -22.27 8.54
CA VAL A 181 1.19 -23.21 7.61
C VAL A 181 2.57 -23.71 8.10
N ASP A 182 2.95 -23.44 9.35
CA ASP A 182 4.19 -23.94 9.93
C ASP A 182 3.92 -25.13 10.86
N TRP A 183 4.87 -26.06 10.96
CA TRP A 183 4.80 -27.31 11.78
C TRP A 183 4.37 -27.07 13.25
N VAL A 184 4.45 -25.82 13.69
CA VAL A 184 4.00 -25.29 14.97
C VAL A 184 2.51 -25.54 15.24
N THR A 185 1.63 -25.50 14.24
CA THR A 185 0.16 -25.67 14.44
C THR A 185 -0.33 -27.11 14.32
N GLY A 186 0.48 -28.02 13.77
CA GLY A 186 0.17 -29.45 13.68
C GLY A 186 -0.96 -29.83 12.71
N GLY A 187 -1.46 -28.90 11.90
CA GLY A 187 -2.49 -29.15 10.87
C GLY A 187 -1.91 -29.37 9.48
N ASP A 188 -2.69 -29.99 8.60
CA ASP A 188 -2.44 -30.00 7.15
C ASP A 188 -2.45 -28.56 6.59
N GLN A 189 -1.81 -28.36 5.44
CA GLN A 189 -1.87 -27.07 4.74
C GLN A 189 -3.35 -26.67 4.53
N PRO A 190 -3.75 -25.44 4.86
CA PRO A 190 -5.09 -24.96 4.60
C PRO A 190 -5.34 -25.04 3.10
N GLY A 191 -6.48 -25.60 2.71
CA GLY A 191 -6.85 -25.70 1.31
C GLY A 191 -6.87 -24.31 0.66
N ASP A 192 -6.42 -24.22 -0.60
CA ASP A 192 -6.29 -22.97 -1.34
C ASP A 192 -7.59 -22.14 -1.36
N SER A 193 -8.75 -22.80 -1.31
CA SER A 193 -10.07 -22.16 -1.26
C SER A 193 -10.29 -21.31 0.00
N VAL A 194 -9.74 -21.73 1.16
CA VAL A 194 -9.82 -20.97 2.42
C VAL A 194 -8.95 -19.72 2.33
N VAL A 195 -7.74 -19.87 1.81
CA VAL A 195 -6.81 -18.75 1.60
C VAL A 195 -7.42 -17.72 0.65
N GLN A 196 -7.94 -18.18 -0.49
CA GLN A 196 -8.61 -17.32 -1.48
C GLN A 196 -9.90 -16.69 -0.93
N GLY A 197 -10.63 -17.36 -0.04
CA GLY A 197 -11.79 -16.79 0.67
C GLY A 197 -11.41 -15.56 1.48
N ILE A 198 -10.42 -15.70 2.36
CA ILE A 198 -9.93 -14.59 3.20
C ILE A 198 -9.29 -13.51 2.34
N ALA A 199 -8.53 -13.88 1.31
CA ALA A 199 -7.88 -12.93 0.42
C ALA A 199 -8.90 -12.03 -0.30
N ARG A 200 -10.04 -12.58 -0.74
CA ARG A 200 -11.13 -11.80 -1.34
C ARG A 200 -11.71 -10.79 -0.35
N GLU A 201 -12.04 -11.20 0.87
CA GLU A 201 -12.58 -10.28 1.89
C GLU A 201 -11.60 -9.15 2.22
N VAL A 202 -10.30 -9.47 2.33
CA VAL A 202 -9.25 -8.47 2.57
C VAL A 202 -9.12 -7.53 1.37
N MET A 203 -9.20 -8.06 0.14
CA MET A 203 -9.10 -7.26 -1.08
C MET A 203 -10.30 -6.35 -1.28
N ASP A 204 -11.52 -6.78 -0.97
CA ASP A 204 -12.72 -5.94 -1.09
C ASP A 204 -12.59 -4.69 -0.20
N ARG A 205 -12.12 -4.88 1.03
CA ARG A 205 -11.81 -3.75 1.91
C ARG A 205 -10.66 -2.90 1.37
N TYR A 206 -9.58 -3.53 0.94
CA TYR A 206 -8.42 -2.83 0.39
C TYR A 206 -8.82 -1.93 -0.79
N VAL A 207 -9.66 -2.42 -1.70
CA VAL A 207 -10.19 -1.64 -2.84
C VAL A 207 -10.96 -0.42 -2.34
N ALA A 208 -11.87 -0.58 -1.38
CA ALA A 208 -12.63 0.53 -0.82
C ALA A 208 -11.73 1.60 -0.19
N ASP A 209 -10.71 1.19 0.56
CA ASP A 209 -9.76 2.09 1.20
C ASP A 209 -8.81 2.76 0.18
N TYR A 210 -8.37 2.03 -0.84
CA TYR A 210 -7.58 2.56 -1.95
C TYR A 210 -8.34 3.68 -2.66
N THR A 211 -9.57 3.40 -3.10
CA THR A 211 -10.42 4.38 -3.79
C THR A 211 -10.67 5.60 -2.91
N ARG A 212 -10.98 5.39 -1.62
CA ARG A 212 -11.21 6.48 -0.66
C ARG A 212 -9.98 7.35 -0.47
N ALA A 213 -8.79 6.77 -0.34
CA ALA A 213 -7.54 7.51 -0.17
C ALA A 213 -7.28 8.44 -1.37
N TRP A 214 -7.44 7.93 -2.60
CA TRP A 214 -7.27 8.73 -3.82
C TRP A 214 -8.35 9.78 -4.02
N GLN A 215 -9.63 9.45 -3.77
CA GLN A 215 -10.72 10.42 -3.86
C GLN A 215 -10.55 11.56 -2.85
N ALA A 216 -10.20 11.25 -1.60
CA ALA A 216 -9.94 12.25 -0.58
C ALA A 216 -8.76 13.15 -0.97
N ALA A 217 -7.68 12.57 -1.50
CA ALA A 217 -6.51 13.34 -1.91
C ALA A 217 -6.83 14.31 -3.08
N ILE A 218 -7.61 13.87 -4.07
CA ILE A 218 -8.01 14.70 -5.22
C ILE A 218 -9.04 15.77 -4.81
N ALA A 219 -10.01 15.43 -3.96
CA ALA A 219 -11.08 16.34 -3.54
C ALA A 219 -10.57 17.59 -2.79
N ASN A 220 -9.36 17.53 -2.24
CA ASN A 220 -8.73 18.64 -1.53
C ASN A 220 -7.83 19.52 -2.41
N VAL A 221 -7.71 19.22 -3.71
CA VAL A 221 -6.98 20.08 -4.66
C VAL A 221 -7.85 21.28 -5.00
N SER A 222 -7.29 22.47 -4.82
CA SER A 222 -7.96 23.75 -5.10
C SER A 222 -7.01 24.74 -5.75
N LEU A 223 -7.56 25.75 -6.41
CA LEU A 223 -6.78 26.88 -6.91
C LEU A 223 -6.26 27.70 -5.72
N VAL A 224 -5.02 28.17 -5.79
CA VAL A 224 -4.47 29.09 -4.79
C VAL A 224 -5.34 30.35 -4.75
N PRO A 225 -5.85 30.77 -3.57
CA PRO A 225 -6.58 32.02 -3.45
C PRO A 225 -5.71 33.21 -3.87
N PHE A 226 -6.25 34.07 -4.73
CA PHE A 226 -5.58 35.29 -5.15
C PHE A 226 -6.50 36.49 -4.89
N THR A 227 -5.89 37.61 -4.48
CA THR A 227 -6.59 38.88 -4.22
C THR A 227 -6.22 39.98 -5.21
N ASP A 228 -5.22 39.74 -6.06
CA ASP A 228 -4.77 40.65 -7.10
C ASP A 228 -4.84 40.00 -8.49
N MET A 229 -5.03 40.85 -9.51
CA MET A 229 -5.19 40.43 -10.90
C MET A 229 -3.92 39.77 -11.46
N GLN A 230 -2.73 40.21 -11.04
CA GLN A 230 -1.47 39.67 -11.56
C GLN A 230 -1.25 38.22 -11.09
N ARG A 231 -1.52 37.92 -9.82
CA ARG A 231 -1.51 36.55 -9.29
C ARG A 231 -2.57 35.67 -9.93
N GLY A 232 -3.78 36.21 -10.14
CA GLY A 232 -4.83 35.50 -10.88
C GLY A 232 -4.40 35.15 -12.31
N LEU A 233 -3.81 36.10 -13.03
CA LEU A 233 -3.30 35.90 -14.38
C LEU A 233 -2.17 34.86 -14.41
N ALA A 234 -1.22 34.92 -13.48
CA ALA A 234 -0.13 33.94 -13.36
C ALA A 234 -0.66 32.53 -13.07
N ALA A 235 -1.68 32.39 -12.21
CA ALA A 235 -2.30 31.10 -11.91
C ALA A 235 -2.98 30.51 -13.16
N VAL A 236 -3.79 31.29 -13.88
CA VAL A 236 -4.44 30.85 -15.13
C VAL A 236 -3.40 30.52 -16.20
N GLN A 237 -2.33 31.31 -16.33
CA GLN A 237 -1.23 31.06 -17.26
C GLN A 237 -0.56 29.71 -16.99
N ALA A 238 -0.29 29.38 -15.72
CA ALA A 238 0.30 28.11 -15.34
C ALA A 238 -0.63 26.91 -15.62
N LEU A 239 -1.95 27.11 -15.56
CA LEU A 239 -2.94 26.08 -15.92
C LEU A 239 -3.11 25.92 -17.43
N ALA A 240 -2.90 26.98 -18.22
CA ALA A 240 -2.93 26.95 -19.68
C ALA A 240 -1.63 26.38 -20.30
N ALA A 241 -0.53 26.37 -19.55
CA ALA A 241 0.77 25.92 -20.03
C ALA A 241 0.80 24.44 -20.42
N ALA A 242 1.70 24.08 -21.35
CA ALA A 242 2.03 22.68 -21.59
C ALA A 242 2.68 22.08 -20.33
N ASN A 243 2.29 20.86 -19.94
CA ASN A 243 2.71 20.22 -18.69
C ASN A 243 2.28 21.02 -17.44
N SER A 244 1.02 21.47 -17.45
CA SER A 244 0.39 22.19 -16.34
C SER A 244 0.35 21.34 -15.06
N PRO A 245 0.16 21.96 -13.87
CA PRO A 245 -0.07 21.21 -12.63
C PRO A 245 -1.25 20.24 -12.71
N LEU A 246 -2.28 20.54 -13.51
CA LEU A 246 -3.40 19.63 -13.77
C LEU A 246 -2.97 18.42 -14.61
N ASP A 247 -2.16 18.62 -15.65
CA ASP A 247 -1.62 17.51 -16.46
C ASP A 247 -0.84 16.53 -15.57
N ARG A 248 0.03 17.06 -14.70
CA ARG A 248 0.81 16.24 -13.75
C ARG A 248 -0.09 15.49 -12.77
N LEU A 249 -1.09 16.17 -12.21
CA LEU A 249 -2.03 15.56 -11.27
C LEU A 249 -2.81 14.41 -11.92
N VAL A 250 -3.43 14.65 -13.08
CA VAL A 250 -4.20 13.60 -13.77
C VAL A 250 -3.29 12.47 -14.22
N GLY A 251 -2.07 12.75 -14.66
CA GLY A 251 -1.07 11.73 -14.98
C GLY A 251 -0.71 10.82 -13.79
N VAL A 252 -0.56 11.39 -12.59
CA VAL A 252 -0.30 10.61 -11.37
C VAL A 252 -1.52 9.80 -10.93
N VAL A 253 -2.72 10.39 -10.99
CA VAL A 253 -3.98 9.67 -10.71
C VAL A 253 -4.12 8.50 -11.66
N ARG A 254 -3.95 8.72 -12.97
CA ARG A 254 -3.99 7.67 -13.98
C ARG A 254 -3.00 6.55 -13.68
N THR A 255 -1.74 6.90 -13.42
CA THR A 255 -0.67 5.91 -13.12
C THR A 255 -1.01 5.02 -11.93
N ASN A 256 -1.79 5.50 -10.96
CA ASN A 256 -2.14 4.75 -9.76
C ASN A 256 -3.56 4.14 -9.78
N THR A 257 -4.42 4.51 -10.73
CA THR A 257 -5.82 4.03 -10.76
C THR A 257 -6.11 3.18 -11.99
N GLU A 258 -5.39 3.38 -13.09
CA GLU A 258 -5.32 2.40 -14.18
C GLU A 258 -4.38 1.26 -13.75
N LEU A 259 -4.97 0.26 -13.12
CA LEU A 259 -4.27 -0.93 -12.67
C LEU A 259 -4.72 -2.13 -13.53
N PRO A 260 -4.24 -2.29 -14.77
CA PRO A 260 -4.59 -3.44 -15.62
C PRO A 260 -3.96 -4.75 -15.12
N LEU A 261 -4.52 -5.89 -15.53
CA LEU A 261 -4.06 -7.20 -15.05
C LEU A 261 -2.54 -7.37 -15.34
N PRO A 262 -1.75 -7.96 -14.40
CA PRO A 262 -0.33 -8.19 -14.63
C PRO A 262 -0.10 -8.97 -15.94
N GLY A 263 0.66 -8.37 -16.85
CA GLY A 263 0.93 -8.97 -18.16
C GLY A 263 0.16 -8.37 -19.34
N GLU A 264 -1.04 -7.82 -19.13
CA GLU A 264 -1.64 -6.91 -20.12
C GLU A 264 -0.78 -5.64 -20.29
N GLN A 265 -0.10 -5.25 -19.21
CA GLN A 265 0.87 -4.16 -19.17
C GLN A 265 2.09 -4.44 -20.05
N ALA A 266 2.57 -5.68 -20.06
CA ALA A 266 3.72 -6.08 -20.85
C ALA A 266 3.36 -6.11 -22.35
N ALA A 267 2.13 -6.54 -22.67
CA ALA A 267 1.59 -6.46 -24.03
C ALA A 267 1.40 -5.00 -24.52
N ALA A 268 0.88 -4.12 -23.66
CA ALA A 268 0.74 -2.70 -23.97
C ALA A 268 2.09 -1.98 -24.14
N ALA A 269 3.08 -2.29 -23.30
CA ALA A 269 4.43 -1.74 -23.41
C ALA A 269 5.20 -2.29 -24.63
N ALA A 270 5.02 -3.56 -24.98
CA ALA A 270 5.60 -4.18 -26.17
C ALA A 270 4.98 -3.67 -27.48
N GLY A 271 3.70 -3.28 -27.47
CA GLY A 271 3.05 -2.65 -28.63
C GLY A 271 3.46 -1.19 -28.88
N ALA A 272 4.04 -0.52 -27.88
CA ALA A 272 4.48 0.88 -27.98
C ALA A 272 5.93 1.06 -28.44
N ALA A 273 6.75 0.00 -28.43
CA ALA A 273 8.11 0.00 -28.94
C ALA A 273 8.15 -0.78 -30.26
N THR A 274 8.57 -0.17 -31.37
CA THR A 274 8.85 -0.90 -32.63
C THR A 274 10.21 -1.60 -32.53
N PRO A 275 10.29 -2.94 -32.33
CA PRO A 275 11.56 -3.65 -32.28
C PRO A 275 11.85 -4.28 -33.66
N GLY A 276 13.13 -4.46 -34.00
CA GLY A 276 13.50 -5.28 -35.15
C GLY A 276 13.05 -6.75 -35.01
N PRO A 277 12.89 -7.51 -36.11
CA PRO A 277 12.19 -8.81 -36.13
C PRO A 277 12.83 -9.88 -35.22
N VAL A 278 14.13 -9.81 -34.93
CA VAL A 278 14.83 -10.75 -34.05
C VAL A 278 14.77 -10.38 -32.57
N ALA A 279 14.65 -9.08 -32.24
CA ALA A 279 14.50 -8.61 -30.86
C ALA A 279 13.05 -8.75 -30.36
N ALA A 280 12.07 -8.63 -31.28
CA ALA A 280 10.65 -8.80 -30.99
C ALA A 280 10.30 -10.22 -30.51
N VAL A 281 10.93 -11.25 -31.08
CA VAL A 281 10.66 -12.65 -30.72
C VAL A 281 11.22 -13.00 -29.33
N GLY A 282 12.47 -12.59 -29.03
CA GLY A 282 13.09 -12.84 -27.72
C GLY A 282 12.45 -12.02 -26.59
N GLY A 283 12.19 -10.73 -26.82
CA GLY A 283 11.53 -9.85 -25.86
C GLY A 283 10.07 -10.23 -25.61
N GLY A 284 9.35 -10.66 -26.64
CA GLY A 284 7.96 -11.11 -26.55
C GLY A 284 7.80 -12.39 -25.73
N LEU A 285 8.72 -13.35 -25.85
CA LEU A 285 8.70 -14.59 -25.06
C LEU A 285 8.99 -14.33 -23.57
N ILE A 286 9.95 -13.45 -23.26
CA ILE A 286 10.27 -13.07 -21.88
C ILE A 286 9.10 -12.30 -21.26
N ALA A 287 8.50 -11.37 -22.01
CA ALA A 287 7.31 -10.63 -21.58
C ALA A 287 6.11 -11.57 -21.35
N ALA A 288 5.89 -12.54 -22.24
CA ALA A 288 4.82 -13.52 -22.10
C ALA A 288 5.02 -14.46 -20.91
N ALA A 289 6.26 -14.90 -20.64
CA ALA A 289 6.59 -15.72 -19.47
C ALA A 289 6.46 -14.94 -18.15
N ALA A 290 6.86 -13.67 -18.13
CA ALA A 290 6.65 -12.80 -16.97
C ALA A 290 5.15 -12.53 -16.74
N SER A 291 4.39 -12.35 -17.82
CA SER A 291 2.93 -12.15 -17.79
C SER A 291 2.18 -13.40 -17.29
N SER A 292 2.57 -14.59 -17.74
CA SER A 292 1.95 -15.84 -17.29
C SER A 292 2.27 -16.14 -15.83
N ALA A 293 3.50 -15.88 -15.39
CA ALA A 293 3.88 -16.01 -13.97
C ALA A 293 3.14 -15.01 -13.07
N ALA A 294 2.98 -13.76 -13.53
CA ALA A 294 2.25 -12.74 -12.77
C ALA A 294 0.74 -13.04 -12.70
N ASN A 295 0.14 -13.52 -13.80
CA ASN A 295 -1.25 -13.98 -13.82
C ASN A 295 -1.48 -15.21 -12.94
N ALA A 296 -0.53 -16.15 -12.91
CA ALA A 296 -0.58 -17.30 -12.01
C ALA A 296 -0.49 -16.89 -10.54
N GLY A 297 0.32 -15.87 -10.21
CA GLY A 297 0.39 -15.29 -8.87
C GLY A 297 -0.91 -14.62 -8.43
N VAL A 298 -1.58 -13.91 -9.34
CA VAL A 298 -2.90 -13.30 -9.10
C VAL A 298 -3.98 -14.37 -8.91
N ALA A 299 -4.02 -15.40 -9.76
CA ALA A 299 -4.97 -16.50 -9.66
C ALA A 299 -4.75 -17.32 -8.38
N ALA A 300 -3.50 -17.53 -7.96
CA ALA A 300 -3.20 -18.18 -6.68
C ALA A 300 -3.69 -17.34 -5.48
N ALA A 301 -3.61 -16.02 -5.57
CA ALA A 301 -4.03 -15.11 -4.50
C ALA A 301 -5.55 -14.91 -4.42
N LEU A 302 -6.23 -14.80 -5.57
CA LEU A 302 -7.62 -14.34 -5.64
C LEU A 302 -8.60 -15.36 -6.25
N GLY A 303 -8.11 -16.47 -6.79
CA GLY A 303 -8.94 -17.45 -7.50
C GLY A 303 -9.65 -16.83 -8.69
N ASP A 304 -10.93 -17.15 -8.88
CA ASP A 304 -11.79 -16.61 -9.94
C ASP A 304 -12.41 -15.24 -9.62
N ALA A 305 -11.90 -14.54 -8.59
CA ALA A 305 -12.43 -13.23 -8.22
C ALA A 305 -12.21 -12.19 -9.34
N PRO A 306 -13.11 -11.19 -9.47
CA PRO A 306 -12.88 -10.09 -10.41
C PRO A 306 -11.61 -9.34 -10.03
N TRP A 307 -10.87 -8.90 -11.05
CA TRP A 307 -9.62 -8.18 -10.85
C TRP A 307 -9.83 -6.87 -10.07
N PRO A 308 -9.17 -6.66 -8.93
CA PRO A 308 -9.36 -5.49 -8.07
C PRO A 308 -9.08 -4.15 -8.78
N GLY A 309 -8.16 -4.14 -9.75
CA GLY A 309 -7.82 -2.93 -10.51
C GLY A 309 -8.99 -2.34 -11.30
N ILE A 310 -9.97 -3.15 -11.70
CA ILE A 310 -11.20 -2.66 -12.37
C ILE A 310 -12.00 -1.80 -11.39
N ALA A 311 -12.23 -2.32 -10.18
CA ALA A 311 -13.01 -1.63 -9.15
C ALA A 311 -12.27 -0.38 -8.63
N ILE A 312 -10.94 -0.44 -8.49
CA ILE A 312 -10.11 0.72 -8.14
C ILE A 312 -10.22 1.80 -9.21
N GLY A 313 -10.12 1.45 -10.49
CA GLY A 313 -10.11 2.41 -11.59
C GLY A 313 -11.46 3.02 -11.95
N ALA A 314 -12.57 2.29 -11.71
CA ALA A 314 -13.90 2.69 -12.15
C ALA A 314 -14.31 4.13 -11.75
N PRO A 315 -14.10 4.60 -10.50
CA PRO A 315 -14.45 5.96 -10.10
C PRO A 315 -13.60 7.05 -10.75
N PHE A 316 -12.41 6.72 -11.25
CA PHE A 316 -11.46 7.69 -11.83
C PHE A 316 -11.50 7.72 -13.35
N ARG A 317 -12.28 6.84 -13.97
CA ARG A 317 -12.42 6.74 -15.43
C ARG A 317 -12.70 8.09 -16.12
N PRO A 318 -13.61 8.96 -15.62
CA PRO A 318 -13.83 10.26 -16.24
C PRO A 318 -12.58 11.15 -16.28
N LEU A 319 -11.73 11.08 -15.25
CA LEU A 319 -10.48 11.86 -15.20
C LEU A 319 -9.42 11.27 -16.13
N VAL A 320 -9.34 9.95 -16.18
CA VAL A 320 -8.38 9.22 -17.02
C VAL A 320 -8.67 9.44 -18.51
N GLU A 321 -9.94 9.43 -18.90
CA GLU A 321 -10.39 9.67 -20.27
C GLU A 321 -10.04 11.10 -20.77
N LEU A 322 -9.85 12.08 -19.87
CA LEU A 322 -9.39 13.42 -20.27
C LEU A 322 -7.98 13.39 -20.89
N VAL A 323 -7.14 12.44 -20.50
CA VAL A 323 -5.75 12.35 -20.97
C VAL A 323 -5.61 11.38 -22.15
N ALA A 324 -6.55 10.44 -22.31
CA ALA A 324 -6.54 9.48 -23.41
C ALA A 324 -7.15 10.09 -24.69
N PRO A 325 -6.51 9.97 -25.86
CA PRO A 325 -7.15 10.31 -27.13
C PRO A 325 -8.23 9.27 -27.43
N THR A 326 -9.50 9.66 -27.31
CA THR A 326 -10.62 8.79 -27.69
C THR A 326 -10.92 8.97 -29.18
N GLY A 327 -10.76 7.91 -29.99
CA GLY A 327 -11.29 7.86 -31.36
C GLY A 327 -10.79 8.95 -32.32
N GLY A 328 -9.53 9.39 -32.22
CA GLY A 328 -8.96 10.41 -33.11
C GLY A 328 -9.33 11.87 -32.78
N ALA A 329 -10.11 12.11 -31.72
CA ALA A 329 -10.35 13.45 -31.18
C ALA A 329 -9.16 13.95 -30.34
N GLN A 330 -9.03 15.27 -30.19
CA GLN A 330 -8.03 15.84 -29.27
C GLN A 330 -8.29 15.35 -27.83
N PRO A 331 -7.23 15.05 -27.04
CA PRO A 331 -7.39 14.72 -25.63
C PRO A 331 -8.21 15.78 -24.91
N GLY A 332 -9.13 15.39 -24.04
CA GLY A 332 -9.97 16.33 -23.27
C GLY A 332 -9.13 17.37 -22.51
N MET A 333 -7.94 16.99 -22.05
CA MET A 333 -7.02 17.89 -21.37
C MET A 333 -6.42 18.97 -22.28
N ALA A 334 -6.28 18.71 -23.59
CA ALA A 334 -5.93 19.74 -24.55
C ALA A 334 -7.02 20.80 -24.66
N ARG A 335 -8.29 20.38 -24.67
CA ARG A 335 -9.44 21.29 -24.62
C ARG A 335 -9.48 22.09 -23.32
N VAL A 336 -9.20 21.47 -22.17
CA VAL A 336 -9.11 22.17 -20.87
C VAL A 336 -8.04 23.27 -20.91
N ARG A 337 -6.85 22.98 -21.44
CA ARG A 337 -5.79 24.00 -21.60
C ARG A 337 -6.19 25.12 -22.54
N GLU A 338 -6.88 24.81 -23.63
CA GLU A 338 -7.42 25.81 -24.56
C GLU A 338 -8.40 26.76 -23.86
N LEU A 339 -9.32 26.23 -23.03
CA LEU A 339 -10.26 27.02 -22.24
C LEU A 339 -9.55 27.95 -21.26
N PHE A 340 -8.52 27.45 -20.54
CA PHE A 340 -7.69 28.30 -19.69
C PHE A 340 -6.92 29.36 -20.50
N GLY A 341 -6.45 29.03 -21.70
CA GLY A 341 -5.81 29.96 -22.63
C GLY A 341 -6.75 31.08 -23.07
N GLY A 342 -8.02 30.76 -23.34
CA GLY A 342 -9.06 31.75 -23.66
C GLY A 342 -9.32 32.72 -22.50
N VAL A 343 -9.41 32.22 -21.27
CA VAL A 343 -9.56 33.05 -20.06
C VAL A 343 -8.30 33.90 -19.83
N TYR A 344 -7.11 33.33 -19.99
CA TYR A 344 -5.85 34.08 -19.90
C TYR A 344 -5.82 35.23 -20.90
N GLY A 345 -6.19 34.99 -22.16
CA GLY A 345 -6.26 36.02 -23.20
C GLY A 345 -7.24 37.14 -22.85
N ALA A 346 -8.43 36.78 -22.36
CA ALA A 346 -9.44 37.77 -21.95
C ALA A 346 -8.94 38.67 -20.79
N ILE A 347 -8.31 38.09 -19.78
CA ILE A 347 -7.77 38.84 -18.64
C ILE A 347 -6.54 39.67 -19.06
N SER A 348 -5.65 39.11 -19.87
CA SER A 348 -4.45 39.78 -20.37
C SER A 348 -4.79 41.01 -21.21
N ASN A 349 -5.83 40.93 -22.05
CA ASN A 349 -6.32 42.07 -22.83
C ASN A 349 -6.82 43.21 -21.94
N VAL A 350 -7.46 42.90 -20.82
CA VAL A 350 -7.89 43.91 -19.84
C VAL A 350 -6.69 44.49 -19.10
N ALA A 351 -5.76 43.64 -18.65
CA ALA A 351 -4.59 44.06 -17.88
C ALA A 351 -3.64 44.97 -18.68
N ASN A 352 -3.53 44.75 -19.99
CA ASN A 352 -2.63 45.50 -20.88
C ASN A 352 -3.32 46.63 -21.66
N ALA A 353 -4.60 46.89 -21.41
CA ALA A 353 -5.32 47.98 -22.07
C ALA A 353 -4.80 49.36 -21.62
N PRO A 354 -4.89 50.40 -22.48
CA PRO A 354 -4.54 51.77 -22.10
C PRO A 354 -5.32 52.29 -20.88
N ASP A 355 -6.59 51.88 -20.75
CA ASP A 355 -7.41 52.07 -19.54
C ASP A 355 -7.96 50.70 -19.06
N PRO A 356 -7.27 50.05 -18.10
CA PRO A 356 -7.69 48.74 -17.58
C PRO A 356 -9.05 48.75 -16.89
N ARG A 357 -9.46 49.87 -16.27
CA ARG A 357 -10.75 49.95 -15.56
C ARG A 357 -11.90 49.98 -16.56
N GLN A 358 -11.75 50.79 -17.61
CA GLN A 358 -12.73 50.85 -18.68
C GLN A 358 -12.80 49.51 -19.44
N ALA A 359 -11.66 48.89 -19.73
CA ALA A 359 -11.61 47.58 -20.38
C ALA A 359 -12.27 46.48 -19.53
N ALA A 360 -12.04 46.47 -18.21
CA ALA A 360 -12.69 45.54 -17.29
C ALA A 360 -14.22 45.72 -17.27
N TYR A 361 -14.69 46.97 -17.22
CA TYR A 361 -16.12 47.28 -17.28
C TYR A 361 -16.75 46.78 -18.59
N GLN A 362 -16.11 47.08 -19.73
CA GLN A 362 -16.60 46.61 -21.04
C GLN A 362 -16.58 45.08 -21.18
N LEU A 363 -15.61 44.39 -20.56
CA LEU A 363 -15.62 42.94 -20.50
C LEU A 363 -16.86 42.44 -19.76
N VAL A 364 -17.16 42.97 -18.57
CA VAL A 364 -18.34 42.57 -17.79
C VAL A 364 -19.65 42.85 -18.54
N VAL A 365 -19.77 44.00 -19.20
CA VAL A 365 -20.94 44.34 -20.02
C VAL A 365 -21.09 43.34 -21.16
N ARG A 366 -20.01 43.06 -21.92
CA ARG A 366 -20.05 42.05 -23.00
C ARG A 366 -20.42 40.66 -22.49
N ARG A 367 -19.93 40.25 -21.32
CA ARG A 367 -20.29 38.96 -20.71
C ARG A 367 -21.78 38.87 -20.37
N LYS A 368 -22.40 39.98 -19.96
CA LYS A 368 -23.85 40.06 -19.75
C LYS A 368 -24.63 39.89 -21.06
N ASP A 369 -24.14 40.49 -22.15
CA ASP A 369 -24.84 40.51 -23.44
C ASP A 369 -24.59 39.25 -24.29
N GLN A 370 -23.40 38.65 -24.20
CA GLN A 370 -22.97 37.47 -24.98
C GLN A 370 -23.31 36.13 -24.30
N GLY A 371 -23.81 36.13 -23.07
CA GLY A 371 -24.28 34.91 -22.39
C GLY A 371 -23.22 33.80 -22.31
N SER A 372 -23.53 32.61 -22.85
CA SER A 372 -22.71 31.40 -22.70
C SER A 372 -21.50 31.30 -23.63
N THR A 373 -21.30 32.24 -24.55
CA THR A 373 -20.21 32.14 -25.55
C THR A 373 -18.89 32.76 -25.11
N ASP A 374 -18.85 33.46 -23.96
CA ASP A 374 -17.61 34.05 -23.44
C ASP A 374 -16.63 32.99 -22.89
N ALA A 375 -15.33 33.29 -22.84
CA ALA A 375 -14.30 32.32 -22.41
C ALA A 375 -14.48 31.82 -20.96
N PHE A 376 -15.05 32.63 -20.07
CA PHE A 376 -15.32 32.25 -18.68
C PHE A 376 -16.55 31.34 -18.58
N ALA A 377 -17.57 31.59 -19.39
CA ALA A 377 -18.77 30.78 -19.49
C ALA A 377 -18.46 29.42 -20.13
N GLN A 378 -17.60 29.40 -21.15
CA GLN A 378 -17.09 28.16 -21.75
C GLN A 378 -16.21 27.35 -20.79
N LEU A 379 -15.43 27.99 -19.91
CA LEU A 379 -14.67 27.29 -18.88
C LEU A 379 -15.56 26.74 -17.75
N ARG A 380 -16.71 27.38 -17.48
CA ARG A 380 -17.65 26.97 -16.42
C ARG A 380 -18.58 25.83 -16.85
N ALA A 381 -18.91 25.77 -18.14
CA ALA A 381 -19.76 24.74 -18.74
C ALA A 381 -18.98 23.41 -18.85
#